data_AF-A0A969N8H9-F1
#
_entry.id   AF-A0A969N8H9-F1
#
_cell.length_a   1.000
_cell.length_b   1.000
_cell.length_c   1.000
_cell.angle_alpha   90.00
_cell.angle_beta   90.00
_cell.angle_gamma   90.00
#
_symmetry.space_group_name_H-M   'P 1'
#
loop_
_entity.id
_entity.type
_entity.pdbx_description
1 polymer ?
#
loop_
_entity_poly.entity_id
_entity_poly.type
_entity_poly.pdbx_seq_one_letter_code
_entity_poly.pdbx_strand_id
1 'polypeptide(L)'
;QGIPSWPGKICGWMSATWEASYLGNPLKLTAKELALLELLLTHGRQVLSRRLIVESLWPIGDPPEEETIKTHIRSLRQKLRKAGSSPDLIETVYGLGYRLN
;
A
#
# COMPACT_ATOMS: atom_id res chain seq x y z
N GLN A 1 -0.14 9.05 -33.98
CA GLN A 1 0.28 9.69 -32.72
C GLN A 1 -0.94 10.38 -32.15
N GLY A 2 -1.69 9.66 -31.32
CA GLY A 2 -2.99 10.12 -30.83
C GLY A 2 -3.25 9.44 -29.50
N ILE A 3 -3.41 10.26 -28.47
CA ILE A 3 -3.91 9.81 -27.18
C ILE A 3 -5.36 9.41 -27.42
N PRO A 4 -5.80 8.18 -27.11
CA PRO A 4 -7.21 7.87 -27.18
C PRO A 4 -7.87 8.39 -25.90
N SER A 5 -8.70 9.42 -26.05
CA SER A 5 -9.72 9.80 -25.07
C SER A 5 -10.74 8.67 -24.96
N TRP A 6 -10.86 8.04 -23.79
CA TRP A 6 -11.89 7.04 -23.51
C TRP A 6 -12.96 7.58 -22.56
N PRO A 7 -14.25 7.38 -22.86
CA PRO A 7 -15.35 7.82 -22.02
C PRO A 7 -15.68 6.74 -20.99
N GLY A 8 -15.28 6.95 -19.73
CA GLY A 8 -15.82 6.21 -18.60
C GLY A 8 -15.37 4.75 -18.43
N LYS A 9 -15.07 4.41 -17.16
CA LYS A 9 -14.82 3.07 -16.59
C LYS A 9 -13.48 2.38 -16.90
N ILE A 10 -12.56 2.54 -15.94
CA ILE A 10 -11.68 1.53 -15.31
C ILE A 10 -11.08 0.39 -16.17
N CYS A 11 -9.74 0.40 -16.26
CA CYS A 11 -8.78 -0.70 -16.01
C CYS A 11 -7.63 -0.68 -17.02
N GLY A 12 -6.41 -0.58 -16.53
CA GLY A 12 -5.20 -0.71 -17.35
C GLY A 12 -3.97 -0.29 -16.56
N TRP A 13 -3.37 -1.27 -15.89
CA TRP A 13 -2.20 -1.12 -15.04
C TRP A 13 -1.06 -0.45 -15.82
N MET A 14 -0.68 0.76 -15.43
CA MET A 14 0.57 1.36 -15.89
C MET A 14 1.70 0.75 -15.09
N SER A 15 2.38 -0.20 -15.74
CA SER A 15 3.71 -0.70 -15.43
C SER A 15 4.72 0.44 -15.48
N ALA A 16 4.68 1.36 -14.50
CA ALA A 16 5.88 2.10 -14.12
C ALA A 16 6.58 1.20 -13.11
N THR A 17 7.87 0.93 -13.31
CA THR A 17 8.70 0.12 -12.42
C THR A 17 8.66 0.75 -11.02
N TRP A 18 7.72 0.31 -10.19
CA TRP A 18 7.60 0.81 -8.83
C TRP A 18 8.67 0.13 -7.99
N GLU A 19 9.85 0.74 -7.99
CA GLU A 19 10.96 0.35 -7.14
C GLU A 19 10.88 1.19 -5.86
N ALA A 20 10.47 0.56 -4.77
CA ALA A 20 10.62 1.15 -3.44
C ALA A 20 12.06 0.94 -2.97
N SER A 21 12.68 1.97 -2.40
CA SER A 21 13.95 1.84 -1.67
C SER A 21 13.84 2.51 -0.31
N TYR A 22 14.53 1.95 0.68
CA TYR A 22 14.62 2.51 2.02
C TYR A 22 16.08 2.79 2.35
N LEU A 23 16.44 4.07 2.55
CA LEU A 23 17.81 4.52 2.79
C LEU A 23 18.83 3.99 1.75
N GLY A 24 18.42 3.90 0.48
CA GLY A 24 19.26 3.36 -0.59
C GLY A 24 19.24 1.83 -0.74
N ASN A 25 18.54 1.10 0.14
CA ASN A 25 18.34 -0.34 0.01
C ASN A 25 17.06 -0.66 -0.79
N PRO A 26 17.14 -1.37 -1.93
CA PRO A 26 15.96 -1.71 -2.73
C PRO A 26 15.06 -2.70 -1.99
N LEU A 27 13.77 -2.39 -1.94
CA LEU A 27 12.73 -3.22 -1.33
C LEU A 27 11.98 -4.01 -2.41
N LYS A 28 12.05 -5.34 -2.33
CA LYS A 28 11.24 -6.23 -3.17
C LYS A 28 9.81 -6.35 -2.63
N LEU A 29 9.00 -5.33 -2.90
CA LEU A 29 7.57 -5.31 -2.57
C LEU A 29 6.73 -5.86 -3.74
N THR A 30 5.61 -6.48 -3.40
CA THR A 30 4.55 -6.77 -4.38
C THR A 30 3.79 -5.49 -4.72
N ALA A 31 3.06 -5.46 -5.83
CA ALA A 31 2.28 -4.29 -6.24
C ALA A 31 1.32 -3.79 -5.14
N LYS A 32 0.68 -4.71 -4.40
CA LYS A 32 -0.24 -4.36 -3.30
C LYS A 32 0.48 -3.82 -2.07
N GLU A 33 1.61 -4.41 -1.69
CA GLU A 33 2.41 -3.91 -0.57
C GLU A 33 2.99 -2.52 -0.85
N LEU A 34 3.37 -2.29 -2.10
CA LEU A 34 3.87 -0.99 -2.53
C LEU A 34 2.77 0.07 -2.54
N ALA A 35 1.60 -0.24 -3.12
CA ALA A 35 0.44 0.65 -3.09
C ALA A 35 -0.01 0.95 -1.64
N LEU A 36 0.07 -0.03 -0.74
CA LEU A 36 -0.23 0.16 0.68
C LEU A 36 0.77 1.11 1.35
N LEU A 37 2.07 0.93 1.07
CA LEU A 37 3.12 1.79 1.60
C LEU A 37 2.96 3.22 1.07
N GLU A 38 2.69 3.37 -0.22
CA GLU A 38 2.41 4.66 -0.86
C GLU A 38 1.22 5.34 -0.20
N LEU A 39 0.10 4.63 -0.03
CA LEU A 39 -1.08 5.17 0.65
C LEU A 39 -0.76 5.65 2.07
N LEU A 40 0.01 4.86 2.84
CA LEU A 40 0.46 5.25 4.17
C LEU A 40 1.38 6.49 4.15
N LEU A 41 2.25 6.61 3.14
CA LEU A 41 3.13 7.76 2.95
C LEU A 41 2.35 9.02 2.55
N THR A 42 1.38 8.89 1.63
CA THR A 42 0.52 9.99 1.19
C THR A 42 -0.30 10.57 2.34
N HIS A 43 -0.77 9.71 3.26
CA HIS A 43 -1.56 10.12 4.42
C HIS A 43 -0.73 10.35 5.69
N GLY A 44 0.56 10.00 5.68
CA GLY A 44 1.51 10.23 6.76
C GLY A 44 1.02 9.75 8.14
N ARG A 45 0.91 10.69 9.08
CA ARG A 45 0.49 10.45 10.47
C ARG A 45 -1.03 10.26 10.65
N GLN A 46 -1.81 10.24 9.58
CA GLN A 46 -3.24 9.98 9.68
C GLN A 46 -3.50 8.49 9.91
N VAL A 47 -4.49 8.18 10.75
CA VAL A 47 -4.95 6.80 10.89
C VAL A 47 -5.83 6.45 9.70
N LEU A 48 -5.34 5.53 8.87
CA LEU A 48 -6.09 4.97 7.77
C LEU A 48 -6.96 3.83 8.25
N SER A 49 -8.27 4.00 8.10
CA SER A 49 -9.22 2.93 8.38
C SER A 49 -9.05 1.77 7.42
N ARG A 50 -9.39 0.56 7.86
CA ARG A 50 -9.40 -0.61 6.97
C ARG A 50 -10.20 -0.33 5.70
N ARG A 51 -11.38 0.27 5.85
CA ARG A 51 -12.27 0.53 4.72
C ARG A 51 -11.60 1.39 3.65
N LEU A 52 -10.91 2.46 4.07
CA LEU A 52 -10.18 3.33 3.15
C LEU A 52 -9.02 2.60 2.45
N ILE A 53 -8.29 1.75 3.19
CA ILE A 53 -7.24 0.90 2.61
C ILE A 53 -7.83 -0.03 1.55
N VAL A 54 -8.97 -0.66 1.83
CA VAL A 54 -9.65 -1.54 0.87
C VAL A 54 -10.12 -0.77 -0.36
N GLU A 55 -10.83 0.35 -0.17
CA GLU A 55 -11.35 1.17 -1.26
C GLU A 55 -10.22 1.70 -2.16
N SER A 56 -9.06 2.02 -1.58
CA SER A 56 -7.91 2.51 -2.34
C SER A 56 -7.15 1.40 -3.06
N LEU A 57 -6.95 0.22 -2.44
CA LEU A 57 -6.15 -0.85 -3.04
C LEU A 57 -6.97 -1.80 -3.92
N TRP A 58 -8.25 -1.99 -3.61
CA TRP A 58 -9.19 -2.83 -4.35
C TRP A 58 -10.43 -2.01 -4.75
N PRO A 59 -10.27 -1.03 -5.67
CA PRO A 59 -11.39 -0.20 -6.13
C PRO A 59 -12.41 -0.99 -6.97
N ILE A 60 -12.06 -2.20 -7.42
CA ILE A 60 -12.86 -3.04 -8.30
C ILE A 60 -12.78 -4.48 -7.81
N GLY A 61 -13.94 -5.14 -7.69
CA GLY A 61 -14.07 -6.53 -7.25
C GLY A 61 -14.47 -6.66 -5.78
N ASP A 62 -14.49 -7.90 -5.30
CA ASP A 62 -14.82 -8.19 -3.91
C ASP A 62 -13.71 -7.70 -2.97
N PRO A 63 -14.08 -7.01 -1.86
CA PRO A 63 -13.11 -6.56 -0.88
C PRO A 63 -12.41 -7.76 -0.24
N PRO A 64 -11.09 -7.70 -0.03
CA PRO A 64 -10.39 -8.77 0.64
C PRO A 64 -10.85 -8.88 2.10
N GLU A 65 -10.70 -10.09 2.64
CA GLU A 65 -10.93 -10.31 4.07
C GLU A 65 -9.97 -9.51 4.95
N GLU A 66 -10.41 -9.30 6.18
CA GLU A 66 -9.67 -8.63 7.24
C GLU A 66 -8.25 -9.18 7.41
N GLU A 67 -8.12 -10.50 7.37
CA GLU A 67 -6.86 -11.23 7.55
C GLU A 67 -5.89 -11.08 6.38
N THR A 68 -6.41 -10.91 5.15
CA THR A 68 -5.60 -10.66 3.96
C THR A 68 -4.85 -9.34 4.10
N ILE A 69 -5.53 -8.28 4.57
CA ILE A 69 -4.91 -6.96 4.80
C ILE A 69 -3.85 -7.04 5.89
N LYS A 70 -4.15 -7.74 6.99
CA LYS A 70 -3.18 -7.98 8.07
C LYS A 70 -1.94 -8.71 7.56
N THR A 71 -2.12 -9.69 6.68
CA THR A 71 -1.03 -10.46 6.07
C THR A 71 -0.14 -9.56 5.21
N HIS A 72 -0.72 -8.70 4.36
CA HIS A 72 0.04 -7.73 3.57
C HIS A 72 0.81 -6.74 4.45
N ILE A 73 0.19 -6.22 5.52
CA ILE A 73 0.85 -5.32 6.47
C ILE A 73 2.00 -6.01 7.19
N ARG A 74 1.80 -7.26 7.63
CA ARG A 74 2.83 -8.06 8.29
C ARG A 74 4.02 -8.32 7.36
N SER A 75 3.75 -8.70 6.11
CA SER A 75 4.78 -8.92 5.10
C SER A 75 5.55 -7.64 4.79
N LEU A 76 4.83 -6.52 4.57
CA LEU A 76 5.43 -5.20 4.35
C LEU A 76 6.35 -4.79 5.51
N ARG A 77 5.88 -4.89 6.75
CA ARG A 77 6.70 -4.63 7.96
C ARG A 77 7.95 -5.49 8.00
N GLN A 78 7.84 -6.78 7.68
CA GLN A 78 8.99 -7.68 7.68
C GLN A 78 10.02 -7.27 6.62
N LYS A 79 9.58 -6.90 5.42
CA LYS A 79 10.46 -6.45 4.34
C LYS A 79 11.14 -5.12 4.67
N LEU A 80 10.40 -4.17 5.25
CA LEU A 80 10.93 -2.90 5.74
C LEU A 80 11.99 -3.12 6.83
N ARG A 81 11.71 -3.99 7.81
CA ARG A 81 12.69 -4.36 8.85
C ARG A 81 13.95 -4.99 8.25
N LYS A 82 13.82 -5.86 7.25
CA LYS A 82 14.97 -6.45 6.54
C LYS A 82 15.83 -5.41 5.82
N ALA A 83 15.24 -4.29 5.39
CA ALA A 83 15.96 -3.17 4.78
C ALA A 83 16.56 -2.19 5.79
N GLY A 84 16.40 -2.43 7.10
CA GLY A 84 16.91 -1.58 8.17
C GLY A 84 15.92 -0.53 8.68
N SER A 85 14.63 -0.67 8.36
CA SER A 85 13.60 0.23 8.90
C SER A 85 13.22 -0.10 10.34
N SER A 86 12.84 0.95 11.09
CA SER A 86 12.36 0.80 12.47
C SER A 86 11.12 -0.09 12.54
N PRO A 87 11.03 -0.94 13.58
CA PRO A 87 9.90 -1.84 13.78
C PRO A 87 8.55 -1.11 13.90
N ASP A 88 8.60 0.17 14.25
CA ASP A 88 7.47 1.05 14.58
C ASP A 88 7.06 1.97 13.43
N LEU A 89 7.67 1.83 12.24
CA LEU A 89 7.35 2.69 11.08
C LEU A 89 5.88 2.61 10.69
N ILE A 90 5.28 1.41 10.76
CA ILE A 90 3.84 1.21 10.55
C ILE A 90 3.25 0.78 11.88
N GLU A 91 2.38 1.60 12.44
CA GLU A 91 1.69 1.35 13.70
C GLU A 91 0.27 0.81 13.46
N THR A 92 -0.16 -0.15 14.28
CA THR A 92 -1.55 -0.62 14.29
C THR A 92 -2.29 0.08 15.42
N VAL A 93 -3.27 0.89 15.08
CA VAL A 93 -4.16 1.55 16.03
C VAL A 93 -5.40 0.68 16.19
N TYR A 94 -5.46 -0.10 17.28
CA TYR A 94 -6.56 -1.04 17.53
C TYR A 94 -7.92 -0.36 17.45
N GLY A 95 -8.84 -0.96 16.68
CA GLY A 95 -10.20 -0.44 16.46
C GLY A 95 -10.30 0.71 15.46
N LEU A 96 -9.19 1.35 15.05
CA LEU A 96 -9.21 2.48 14.13
C LEU A 96 -8.55 2.18 12.78
N GLY A 97 -7.41 1.48 12.77
CA GLY A 97 -6.72 1.10 11.54
C GLY A 97 -5.19 1.15 11.64
N TYR A 98 -4.54 1.74 10.64
CA TYR A 98 -3.08 1.75 10.52
C TYR A 98 -2.54 3.14 10.23
N ARG A 99 -1.35 3.44 10.73
CA ARG A 99 -0.71 4.75 10.60
C ARG A 99 0.78 4.60 10.31
N LEU A 100 1.35 5.57 9.61
CA LEU A 100 2.80 5.74 9.52
C LEU A 100 3.33 6.64 10.65
N ASN A 101 4.38 6.21 11.36
CA ASN A 101 4.99 6.95 12.47
C ASN A 101 6.23 7.75 12.01
#